data_AF-R6WWX4-F1
#
_entry.id   AF-R6WWX4-F1
#
_cell.length_a   1.000
_cell.length_b   1.000
_cell.length_c   1.000
_cell.angle_alpha   90.00
_cell.angle_beta   90.00
_cell.angle_gamma   90.00
#
_symmetry.space_group_name_H-M   'P 1'
#
loop_
_entity.id
_entity.type
_entity.pdbx_description
1 polymer ?
#
loop_
_entity_poly.entity_id
_entity_poly.type
_entity_poly.pdbx_seq_one_letter_code
_entity_poly.pdbx_strand_id
1 'polypeptide(L)' 'MAKKSMNYTEAMAEIEKILARLRNEEMDVDSLAAEVKRATELIASCRERLHKAETEVAKILE' A
#
# COMPACT_ATOMS: atom_id res chain seq x y z
N MET A 1 0.58 -9.77 -21.38
CA MET A 1 -0.25 -10.08 -20.19
C MET A 1 -0.54 -8.76 -19.49
N ALA A 2 -1.81 -8.40 -19.30
CA ALA A 2 -2.18 -7.09 -18.74
C ALA A 2 -1.64 -6.97 -17.30
N LYS A 3 -0.92 -5.89 -17.01
CA LYS A 3 -0.38 -5.58 -15.68
C LYS A 3 -1.57 -5.33 -14.76
N LYS A 4 -2.00 -6.36 -14.02
CA LYS A 4 -3.14 -6.28 -13.10
C LYS A 4 -2.79 -5.26 -12.02
N SER A 5 -3.45 -4.11 -12.06
CA SER A 5 -3.30 -3.12 -11.00
C SER A 5 -3.86 -3.72 -9.72
N MET A 6 -3.03 -3.77 -8.68
CA MET A 6 -3.41 -4.32 -7.38
C MET A 6 -4.60 -3.52 -6.84
N ASN A 7 -5.66 -4.18 -6.39
CA ASN A 7 -6.80 -3.50 -5.79
C ASN A 7 -6.50 -3.06 -4.35
N TYR A 8 -7.37 -2.26 -3.74
CA TYR A 8 -7.13 -1.72 -2.39
C TYR A 8 -6.97 -2.85 -1.34
N THR A 9 -7.80 -3.88 -1.40
CA THR A 9 -7.76 -5.02 -0.48
C THR A 9 -6.45 -5.81 -0.62
N GLU A 10 -6.01 -6.06 -1.85
CA GLU A 10 -4.72 -6.70 -2.13
C GLU A 10 -3.56 -5.84 -1.62
N ALA A 11 -3.61 -4.51 -1.83
CA ALA A 11 -2.63 -3.57 -1.29
C ALA A 11 -2.54 -3.60 0.22
N MET A 12 -3.67 -3.64 0.91
CA MET A 12 -3.70 -3.72 2.35
C MET A 12 -3.14 -5.06 2.87
N ALA A 13 -3.54 -6.18 2.25
CA ALA A 13 -3.01 -7.49 2.60
C ALA A 13 -1.49 -7.59 2.39
N GLU A 14 -0.96 -6.94 1.36
CA GLU A 14 0.49 -6.91 1.14
C GLU A 14 1.20 -6.02 2.18
N ILE A 15 0.62 -4.89 2.56
CA ILE A 15 1.16 -4.04 3.65
C ILE A 15 1.22 -4.82 4.98
N GLU A 16 0.18 -5.60 5.30
CA GLU A 16 0.16 -6.45 6.50
C GLU A 16 1.26 -7.53 6.47
N LYS A 17 1.48 -8.16 5.32
CA LYS A 17 2.59 -9.11 5.15
C LYS A 17 3.94 -8.45 5.32
N ILE A 18 4.14 -7.27 4.75
CA ILE A 18 5.37 -6.49 4.92
C ILE A 18 5.58 -6.19 6.41
N LEU A 19 4.55 -5.72 7.12
CA LEU A 19 4.63 -5.46 8.57
C LEU A 19 4.98 -6.71 9.37
N ALA A 20 4.44 -7.88 9.01
CA ALA A 20 4.79 -9.14 9.65
C ALA A 20 6.27 -9.50 9.41
N ARG A 21 6.77 -9.30 8.19
CA ARG A 21 8.19 -9.50 7.86
C ARG A 21 9.09 -8.54 8.63
N LEU A 22 8.77 -7.25 8.68
CA LEU A 22 9.55 -6.23 9.39
C LEU A 22 9.69 -6.50 10.90
N ARG A 23 8.77 -7.27 11.48
CA ARG A 23 8.83 -7.69 12.89
C ARG A 23 9.70 -8.93 13.12
N ASN A 24 10.17 -9.57 12.05
CA ASN A 24 11.10 -10.67 12.14
C ASN A 24 12.51 -10.13 12.41
N GLU A 25 13.09 -10.53 13.54
CA GLU A 25 14.39 -10.05 14.04
C GLU A 25 15.59 -10.52 13.20
N GLU A 26 15.37 -11.44 12.25
CA GLU A 26 16.42 -12.00 11.38
C GLU A 26 16.62 -11.26 10.05
N MET A 27 15.94 -10.12 9.82
CA MET A 27 16.10 -9.35 8.59
C MET A 27 17.38 -8.51 8.55
N ASP A 28 18.11 -8.59 7.44
CA ASP A 28 19.22 -7.68 7.16
C ASP A 28 18.74 -6.27 6.75
N VAL A 29 19.65 -5.29 6.83
CA VAL A 29 19.36 -3.87 6.60
C VAL A 29 18.92 -3.57 5.17
N ASP A 30 19.47 -4.27 4.17
CA ASP A 30 19.11 -4.04 2.77
C ASP A 30 17.70 -4.57 2.48
N SER A 31 17.38 -5.76 3.00
CA SER A 31 16.03 -6.33 2.98
C SER A 31 15.01 -5.42 3.69
N LEU A 32 15.37 -4.87 4.85
CA LEU A 32 14.55 -3.91 5.58
C LEU A 32 14.23 -2.67 4.73
N ALA A 33 15.24 -2.09 4.10
CA ALA A 33 15.07 -0.91 3.25
C ALA A 33 14.15 -1.19 2.05
N ALA A 34 14.29 -2.36 1.42
CA ALA A 34 13.46 -2.78 0.30
C ALA A 34 11.98 -2.97 0.71
N GLU A 35 11.73 -3.63 1.84
CA GLU A 35 10.38 -3.86 2.38
C GLU A 35 9.70 -2.54 2.77
N VAL A 36 10.41 -1.63 3.44
CA VAL A 36 9.89 -0.29 3.79
C VAL A 36 9.55 0.52 2.54
N LYS A 37 10.42 0.50 1.52
CA LYS A 37 10.15 1.17 0.24
C LYS A 37 8.88 0.63 -0.40
N ARG A 38 8.74 -0.70 -0.44
CA ARG A 38 7.55 -1.36 -1.00
C ARG A 38 6.27 -0.97 -0.25
N ALA A 39 6.29 -0.97 1.08
CA ALA A 39 5.14 -0.54 1.88
C ALA A 39 4.76 0.92 1.60
N THR A 40 5.76 1.80 1.47
CA THR A 40 5.55 3.22 1.16
C THR A 40 4.86 3.43 -0.18
N GLU A 41 5.28 2.69 -1.22
CA GLU A 41 4.64 2.72 -2.54
C GLU A 41 3.18 2.27 -2.48
N LEU A 42 2.90 1.20 -1.74
CA LEU A 42 1.54 0.67 -1.57
C LEU A 42 0.64 1.66 -0.82
N ILE A 43 1.14 2.26 0.26
CA ILE A 43 0.41 3.26 1.04
C ILE A 43 0.11 4.49 0.20
N ALA A 44 1.08 4.96 -0.60
CA ALA A 44 0.87 6.09 -1.51
C ALA A 44 -0.26 5.80 -2.52
N SER A 45 -0.27 4.61 -3.12
CA SER A 45 -1.34 4.21 -4.03
C SER A 45 -2.71 4.11 -3.34
N CYS A 46 -2.74 3.61 -2.10
CA CYS A 46 -3.97 3.54 -1.31
C CYS A 46 -4.53 4.94 -1.00
N ARG A 47 -3.67 5.87 -0.59
CA ARG A 47 -4.04 7.27 -0.32
C ARG A 47 -4.60 7.96 -1.55
N GLU A 48 -3.99 7.76 -2.72
CA GLU A 48 -4.49 8.33 -3.97
C GLU A 48 -5.92 7.85 -4.29
N ARG A 49 -6.20 6.56 -4.06
CA ARG A 49 -7.55 5.99 -4.27
C ARG A 49 -8.57 6.54 -3.29
N LEU A 50 -8.19 6.65 -2.02
CA LEU A 50 -9.06 7.23 -0.99
C LEU A 50 -9.38 8.69 -1.30
N HIS A 51 -8.37 9.47 -1.67
CA HIS A 51 -8.56 10.88 -2.01
C HIS A 51 -9.48 11.07 -3.24
N LYS A 52 -9.37 10.19 -4.25
CA LYS A 52 -10.31 10.19 -5.38
C LYS A 52 -11.73 9.87 -4.91
N ALA A 53 -11.90 8.87 -4.06
CA ALA A 53 -13.22 8.52 -3.52
C ALA A 53 -13.82 9.66 -2.68
N GLU A 54 -13.02 10.29 -1.80
CA GLU A 54 -13.43 11.46 -1.02
C GLU A 54 -13.86 12.62 -1.92
N THR A 55 -13.11 12.88 -2.99
CA THR A 55 -13.44 13.93 -3.97
C THR A 55 -14.77 13.67 -4.67
N GLU A 56 -15.02 12.43 -5.09
CA GLU A 56 -16.31 12.08 -5.71
C GLU A 56 -17.48 12.18 -4.71
N VAL A 57 -17.27 11.81 -3.45
CA VAL A 57 -18.28 12.00 -2.39
C VAL A 57 -18.55 13.48 -2.15
N ALA A 58 -17.52 14.32 -2.09
CA ALA A 58 -17.67 15.76 -1.88
C ALA A 58 -18.52 16.41 -2.99
N LYS A 59 -18.31 16.03 -4.26
CA LYS A 59 -19.10 16.53 -5.41
C LYS A 59 -20.59 16.20 -5.34
N ILE A 60 -20.98 15.14 -4.63
CA ILE A 60 -22.40 14.75 -4.47
C ILE A 60 -23.08 15.59 -3.37
N LEU A 61 -22.29 16.10 -2.42
CA LEU A 61 -22.77 16.87 -1.28
C LEU A 61 -22.82 18.39 -1.55
N GLU A 62 -22.23 18.85 -2.65
CA GLU A 62 -22.35 20.22 -3.20
C GLU A 62 -23.55 20.35 -4.15
#